data_AF-A0A6A1WQL3-F1
#
_entry.id   AF-A0A6A1WQL3-F1
#
_cell.length_a   1.000
_cell.length_b   1.000
_cell.length_c   1.000
_cell.angle_alpha   90.00
_cell.angle_beta   90.00
_cell.angle_gamma   90.00
#
_symmetry.space_group_name_H-M   'P 1'
#
loop_
_entity.id
_entity.type
_entity.pdbx_description
1 polymer ?
#
loop_
_entity_poly.entity_id
_entity_poly.type
_entity_poly.pdbx_seq_one_letter_code
_entity_poly.pdbx_strand_id
1 'polypeptide(L)'
;MGTERISPMASKVFAMLLLLLLHNPIQASPIKTIVVLVMENRSFDHMLGWMKKLNPKINGVDGSEWNALSVTDPNSKRFYFDNKSHYVDPDPGHSFQAIREQIFGSADTSAHPAPMIGFAQEAYSMDNTTNMSRSVMNGFPPNKVPVYQALVSEFAVFDRWFASVPSSTQPNRLFVHSGTSGGATSNIGSLLAKGYPQRTIFEDLDAAGISFGIYYQNLPTTLFYRNLRKLKYVGKFHEYGLSFKKDAKAGKLPGYVVVEQRYFDLKGSPANDDHPSHDVYQGQVFVKEVYETLRASPQWNQTLFVITYDEHGGFYDHVPTPVRGVP
;
A
#
# COMPACT_ATOMS: atom_id res chain seq x y z
N MET A 1 32.44 36.21 31.84
CA MET A 1 31.63 34.98 31.88
C MET A 1 30.31 35.32 32.55
N GLY A 2 29.30 35.67 31.75
CA GLY A 2 27.98 36.06 32.25
C GLY A 2 27.06 34.84 32.34
N THR A 3 26.44 34.63 33.49
CA THR A 3 25.39 33.65 33.70
C THR A 3 24.04 34.30 33.41
N GLU A 4 23.42 33.93 32.28
CA GLU A 4 22.05 34.36 31.98
C GLU A 4 21.06 33.69 32.94
N ARG A 5 20.36 34.51 33.73
CA ARG A 5 19.23 34.07 34.55
C ARG A 5 18.01 33.92 33.66
N ILE A 6 17.53 32.69 33.51
CA ILE A 6 16.24 32.38 32.89
C ILE A 6 15.13 33.04 33.72
N SER A 7 14.21 33.75 33.06
CA SER A 7 13.14 34.48 33.74
C SER A 7 12.14 33.54 34.43
N PRO A 8 11.60 33.90 35.61
CA PRO A 8 10.62 33.06 36.33
C PRO A 8 9.28 32.88 35.56
N MET A 9 9.05 33.67 34.51
CA MET A 9 7.88 33.53 33.64
C MET A 9 8.05 32.37 32.64
N ALA A 10 9.27 32.16 32.13
CA ALA A 10 9.58 31.03 31.25
C ALA A 10 9.47 29.67 31.98
N SER A 11 9.83 29.61 33.26
CA SER A 11 9.72 28.40 34.08
C SER A 11 8.26 28.01 34.39
N LYS A 12 7.37 28.99 34.59
CA LYS A 12 5.93 28.73 34.81
C LYS A 12 5.20 28.29 33.54
N VAL A 13 5.55 28.85 32.37
CA VAL A 13 5.00 28.43 31.07
C VAL A 13 5.46 27.01 30.71
N PHE A 14 6.72 26.66 31.00
CA PHE A 14 7.25 25.32 30.77
C PHE A 14 6.60 24.27 31.69
N ALA A 15 6.37 24.58 32.97
CA ALA A 15 5.66 23.70 33.89
C ALA A 15 4.18 23.52 33.52
N MET A 16 3.52 24.56 33.02
CA MET A 16 2.12 24.51 32.58
C MET A 16 1.94 23.70 31.28
N LEU A 17 2.91 23.76 30.35
CA LEU A 17 2.96 22.89 29.16
C LEU A 17 3.23 21.42 29.54
N LEU A 18 4.09 21.16 30.52
CA LEU A 18 4.33 19.79 31.02
C LEU A 18 3.07 19.22 31.70
N LEU A 19 2.34 20.04 32.45
CA LEU A 19 1.07 19.64 33.07
C LEU A 19 -0.06 19.42 32.06
N LEU A 20 -0.12 20.20 30.97
CA LEU A 20 -1.06 19.98 29.86
C LEU A 20 -0.73 18.73 29.04
N LEU A 21 0.56 18.38 28.90
CA LEU A 21 1.00 17.11 28.30
C LEU A 21 0.73 15.88 29.20
N LEU A 22 0.60 16.09 30.52
CA LEU A 22 0.29 15.05 31.49
C LEU A 22 -1.22 14.80 31.70
N HIS A 23 -2.10 15.64 31.13
CA HIS A 23 -3.55 15.62 31.42
C HIS A 23 -4.48 15.33 30.26
N ASN A 24 -3.97 14.93 29.09
CA ASN A 24 -4.81 14.12 28.20
C ASN A 24 -4.65 12.67 28.64
N PRO A 25 -5.61 12.05 29.34
CA PRO A 25 -5.66 10.60 29.35
C PRO A 25 -5.73 10.21 27.88
N ILE A 26 -4.66 9.59 27.36
CA ILE A 26 -4.74 8.87 26.10
C ILE A 26 -5.89 7.90 26.32
N GLN A 27 -7.06 8.21 25.77
CA GLN A 27 -8.19 7.31 25.82
C GLN A 27 -7.69 6.06 25.10
N ALA A 28 -7.48 4.99 25.88
CA ALA A 28 -6.91 3.78 25.35
C ALA A 28 -7.79 3.35 24.16
N SER A 29 -7.16 3.21 22.99
CA SER A 29 -7.88 2.85 21.77
C SER A 29 -8.71 1.58 22.01
N PRO A 30 -9.98 1.55 21.57
CA PRO A 30 -10.79 0.34 21.67
C PRO A 30 -10.23 -0.80 20.79
N ILE A 31 -9.37 -0.47 19.83
CA ILE A 31 -8.72 -1.43 18.94
C ILE A 31 -7.77 -2.34 19.73
N LYS A 32 -7.95 -3.64 19.56
CA LYS A 32 -7.12 -4.72 20.14
C LYS A 32 -6.45 -5.58 19.08
N THR A 33 -7.01 -5.62 17.87
CA THR A 33 -6.48 -6.39 16.74
C THR A 33 -6.35 -5.48 15.53
N ILE A 34 -5.14 -5.41 14.97
CA ILE A 34 -4.88 -4.75 13.68
C ILE A 34 -4.66 -5.85 12.64
N VAL A 35 -5.41 -5.82 11.56
CA VAL A 35 -5.26 -6.72 10.42
C VAL A 35 -4.75 -5.92 9.23
N VAL A 36 -3.63 -6.32 8.66
CA VAL A 36 -3.00 -5.66 7.50
C VAL A 36 -3.04 -6.60 6.31
N LEU A 37 -3.57 -6.08 5.20
CA LEU A 37 -3.58 -6.71 3.89
C LEU A 37 -2.93 -5.76 2.88
N VAL A 38 -1.84 -6.20 2.26
CA VAL A 38 -1.06 -5.42 1.28
C VAL A 38 -1.22 -6.04 -0.10
N MET A 39 -2.14 -5.50 -0.90
CA MET A 39 -2.39 -5.87 -2.30
C MET A 39 -1.25 -5.35 -3.21
N GLU A 40 -1.28 -5.70 -4.51
CA GLU A 40 -0.16 -5.50 -5.42
C GLU A 40 -0.49 -4.60 -6.62
N ASN A 41 0.44 -3.70 -6.94
CA ASN A 41 0.64 -3.09 -8.25
C ASN A 41 -0.60 -2.37 -8.82
N ARG A 42 -1.23 -1.49 -8.02
CA ARG A 42 -2.36 -0.64 -8.45
C ARG A 42 -2.26 0.76 -7.87
N SER A 43 -2.40 1.77 -8.73
CA SER A 43 -2.51 3.17 -8.29
C SER A 43 -3.85 3.45 -7.60
N PHE A 44 -3.93 4.58 -6.88
CA PHE A 44 -5.17 5.02 -6.26
C PHE A 44 -6.23 5.30 -7.34
N ASP A 45 -5.87 6.03 -8.39
CA ASP A 45 -6.82 6.33 -9.47
C ASP A 45 -7.25 5.10 -10.27
N HIS A 46 -6.39 4.09 -10.37
CA HIS A 46 -6.72 2.83 -11.04
C HIS A 46 -7.87 2.11 -10.35
N MET A 47 -7.87 2.06 -9.02
CA MET A 47 -8.85 1.30 -8.25
C MET A 47 -9.99 2.16 -7.71
N LEU A 48 -9.68 3.35 -7.21
CA LEU A 48 -10.58 4.18 -6.40
C LEU A 48 -10.83 5.58 -6.99
N GLY A 49 -10.09 6.02 -8.00
CA GLY A 49 -10.21 7.39 -8.55
C GLY A 49 -11.65 7.73 -8.98
N TRP A 50 -12.32 6.80 -9.65
CA TRP A 50 -13.71 6.97 -10.10
C TRP A 50 -14.76 6.91 -8.96
N MET A 51 -14.35 6.55 -7.74
CA MET A 51 -15.23 6.57 -6.56
C MET A 51 -15.59 7.99 -6.10
N LYS A 52 -14.91 9.02 -6.60
CA LYS A 52 -15.31 10.44 -6.44
C LYS A 52 -16.77 10.69 -6.84
N LYS A 53 -17.29 9.92 -7.80
CA LYS A 53 -18.72 9.96 -8.21
C LYS A 53 -19.67 9.51 -7.10
N LEU A 54 -19.21 8.67 -6.18
CA LEU A 54 -19.98 8.18 -5.03
C LEU A 54 -19.74 9.05 -3.79
N ASN A 55 -18.49 9.43 -3.56
CA ASN A 55 -18.09 10.29 -2.45
C ASN A 55 -17.24 11.45 -2.97
N PRO A 56 -17.84 12.64 -3.19
CA PRO A 56 -17.12 13.81 -3.71
C PRO A 56 -16.00 14.35 -2.83
N LYS A 57 -15.86 13.86 -1.59
CA LYS A 57 -14.73 14.21 -0.70
C LYS A 57 -13.44 13.49 -1.08
N ILE A 58 -13.53 12.40 -1.84
CA ILE A 58 -12.36 11.69 -2.34
C ILE A 58 -11.68 12.57 -3.39
N ASN A 59 -10.40 12.84 -3.20
CA ASN A 59 -9.55 13.39 -4.24
C ASN A 59 -9.28 12.34 -5.33
N GLY A 60 -10.26 12.13 -6.20
CA GLY A 60 -10.17 11.25 -7.36
C GLY A 60 -10.40 12.00 -8.68
N VAL A 61 -10.63 11.23 -9.74
CA VAL A 61 -10.65 11.71 -11.13
C VAL A 61 -12.02 12.11 -11.65
N ASP A 62 -12.03 12.92 -12.70
CA ASP A 62 -13.23 13.24 -13.49
C ASP A 62 -13.11 12.95 -14.99
N GLY A 63 -11.94 12.53 -15.46
CA GLY A 63 -11.64 12.22 -16.86
C GLY A 63 -11.03 13.39 -17.63
N SER A 64 -10.78 14.53 -16.97
CA SER A 64 -10.02 15.64 -17.54
C SER A 64 -8.51 15.39 -17.51
N GLU A 65 -8.05 14.41 -16.73
CA GLU A 65 -6.66 14.02 -16.58
C GLU A 65 -6.13 13.37 -17.87
N TRP A 66 -4.87 13.64 -18.22
CA TRP A 66 -4.25 13.07 -19.42
C TRP A 66 -2.73 13.00 -19.33
N ASN A 67 -2.14 12.12 -20.14
CA ASN A 67 -0.71 12.07 -20.43
C ASN A 67 -0.47 12.07 -21.95
N ALA A 68 0.66 12.61 -22.39
CA ALA A 68 1.07 12.58 -23.79
C ALA A 68 1.87 11.30 -24.09
N LEU A 69 1.85 10.83 -25.34
CA LEU A 69 2.70 9.72 -25.79
C LEU A 69 4.19 10.08 -25.71
N SER A 70 4.51 11.36 -25.95
CA SER A 70 5.83 11.96 -25.80
C SER A 70 5.68 13.29 -25.09
N VAL A 71 6.33 13.42 -23.93
CA VAL A 71 6.28 14.60 -23.07
C VAL A 71 6.99 15.80 -23.71
N THR A 72 7.95 15.56 -24.61
CA THR A 72 8.73 16.62 -25.26
C THR A 72 8.12 17.13 -26.57
N ASP A 73 7.13 16.42 -27.13
CA ASP A 73 6.43 16.82 -28.35
C ASP A 73 5.09 17.50 -28.03
N PRO A 74 4.94 18.81 -28.27
CA PRO A 74 3.70 19.53 -27.98
C PRO A 74 2.51 19.07 -28.82
N ASN A 75 2.74 18.40 -29.95
CA ASN A 75 1.70 17.86 -30.84
C ASN A 75 1.44 16.36 -30.59
N SER A 76 2.05 15.80 -29.55
CA SER A 76 1.94 14.38 -29.26
C SER A 76 0.50 13.95 -28.97
N LYS A 77 0.17 12.71 -29.33
CA LYS A 77 -1.13 12.11 -29.03
C LYS A 77 -1.35 12.09 -27.52
N ARG A 78 -2.51 12.59 -27.08
CA ARG A 78 -2.94 12.55 -25.68
C ARG A 78 -3.78 11.33 -25.39
N PHE A 79 -3.60 10.78 -24.20
CA PHE A 79 -4.40 9.72 -23.61
C PHE A 79 -5.08 10.32 -22.38
N TYR A 80 -6.40 10.50 -22.47
CA TYR A 80 -7.21 10.92 -21.33
C TYR A 80 -7.51 9.73 -20.44
N PHE A 81 -7.56 9.97 -19.14
CA PHE A 81 -7.90 8.95 -18.17
C PHE A 81 -9.38 8.57 -18.31
N ASP A 82 -9.65 7.28 -18.52
CA ASP A 82 -11.00 6.76 -18.76
C ASP A 82 -11.34 5.66 -17.74
N ASN A 83 -12.58 5.18 -17.73
CA ASN A 83 -13.07 4.17 -16.79
C ASN A 83 -13.26 2.79 -17.44
N LYS A 84 -12.35 2.44 -18.36
CA LYS A 84 -12.41 1.19 -19.15
C LYS A 84 -11.26 0.26 -18.80
N SER A 85 -10.85 0.25 -17.53
CA SER A 85 -9.87 -0.73 -17.06
C SER A 85 -10.34 -2.17 -17.33
N HIS A 86 -9.37 -3.02 -17.62
CA HIS A 86 -9.54 -4.39 -18.06
C HIS A 86 -8.36 -5.23 -17.55
N TYR A 87 -8.37 -6.52 -17.85
CA TYR A 87 -7.21 -7.38 -17.61
C TYR A 87 -6.01 -6.89 -18.44
N VAL A 88 -4.86 -6.68 -17.79
CA VAL A 88 -3.65 -6.13 -18.43
C VAL A 88 -2.54 -7.17 -18.43
N ASP A 89 -2.03 -7.45 -19.63
CA ASP A 89 -0.90 -8.35 -19.92
C ASP A 89 -0.16 -7.77 -21.14
N PRO A 90 1.16 -7.52 -21.08
CA PRO A 90 2.07 -7.77 -19.96
C PRO A 90 1.89 -6.82 -18.77
N ASP A 91 2.59 -7.13 -17.69
CA ASP A 91 2.71 -6.28 -16.52
C ASP A 91 3.38 -4.92 -16.86
N PRO A 92 2.78 -3.77 -16.51
CA PRO A 92 3.35 -2.46 -16.81
C PRO A 92 4.66 -2.20 -16.05
N GLY A 93 5.43 -1.22 -16.51
CA GLY A 93 6.71 -0.86 -15.90
C GLY A 93 6.53 -0.35 -14.46
N HIS A 94 7.21 -0.97 -13.51
CA HIS A 94 7.20 -0.54 -12.10
C HIS A 94 8.60 -0.75 -11.46
N SER A 95 9.64 -0.59 -12.29
CA SER A 95 11.02 -0.44 -11.83
C SER A 95 11.27 0.99 -11.33
N PHE A 96 12.36 1.22 -10.60
CA PHE A 96 12.76 2.57 -10.18
C PHE A 96 12.87 3.54 -11.38
N GLN A 97 13.43 3.08 -12.50
CA GLN A 97 13.60 3.88 -13.70
C GLN A 97 12.27 4.21 -14.36
N ALA A 98 11.38 3.21 -14.45
CA ALA A 98 10.03 3.36 -14.99
C ALA A 98 9.21 4.35 -14.14
N ILE A 99 9.16 4.14 -12.82
CA ILE A 99 8.42 4.99 -11.87
C ILE A 99 8.91 6.44 -11.95
N ARG A 100 10.23 6.65 -12.01
CA ARG A 100 10.79 7.99 -12.19
C ARG A 100 10.32 8.63 -13.51
N GLU A 101 10.35 7.89 -14.62
CA GLU A 101 9.86 8.41 -15.90
C GLU A 101 8.35 8.68 -15.87
N GLN A 102 7.56 7.82 -15.25
CA GLN A 102 6.11 8.00 -15.09
C GLN A 102 5.78 9.27 -14.31
N ILE A 103 6.49 9.51 -13.19
CA ILE A 103 6.31 10.69 -12.34
C ILE A 103 6.79 11.97 -13.03
N PHE A 104 7.95 11.97 -13.69
CA PHE A 104 8.59 13.22 -14.16
C PHE A 104 8.56 13.43 -15.68
N GLY A 105 8.25 12.40 -16.46
CA GLY A 105 8.34 12.40 -17.92
C GLY A 105 9.77 12.45 -18.47
N SER A 106 10.78 12.47 -17.59
CA SER A 106 12.18 12.66 -17.98
C SER A 106 13.14 12.16 -16.89
N ALA A 107 14.44 12.32 -17.16
CA ALA A 107 15.47 12.06 -16.16
C ALA A 107 15.64 13.15 -15.11
N ASP A 108 15.12 14.34 -15.36
CA ASP A 108 15.14 15.47 -14.42
C ASP A 108 14.01 15.31 -13.39
N THR A 109 14.39 15.17 -12.13
CA THR A 109 13.47 15.00 -10.99
C THR A 109 13.30 16.27 -10.16
N SER A 110 13.66 17.44 -10.70
CA SER A 110 13.64 18.72 -9.97
C SER A 110 12.26 19.37 -9.86
N ALA A 111 11.30 18.96 -10.70
CA ALA A 111 9.97 19.54 -10.76
C ALA A 111 9.23 19.42 -9.41
N HIS A 112 8.63 20.53 -8.97
CA HIS A 112 7.81 20.59 -7.77
C HIS A 112 6.59 21.52 -7.99
N PRO A 113 5.35 21.01 -7.92
CA PRO A 113 4.98 19.60 -7.66
C PRO A 113 5.47 18.66 -8.77
N ALA A 114 5.59 17.36 -8.45
CA ALA A 114 5.90 16.34 -9.44
C ALA A 114 4.77 16.29 -10.50
N PRO A 115 5.09 16.23 -11.80
CA PRO A 115 4.09 16.52 -12.84
C PRO A 115 3.15 15.36 -13.14
N MET A 116 3.54 14.11 -12.89
CA MET A 116 2.76 12.90 -13.19
C MET A 116 2.39 12.76 -14.68
N ILE A 117 3.34 13.02 -15.58
CA ILE A 117 3.08 13.19 -17.04
C ILE A 117 3.62 12.07 -17.94
N GLY A 118 4.40 11.15 -17.41
CA GLY A 118 5.16 10.19 -18.21
C GLY A 118 4.57 8.79 -18.32
N PHE A 119 3.39 8.51 -17.75
CA PHE A 119 2.83 7.15 -17.70
C PHE A 119 2.56 6.59 -19.10
N ALA A 120 1.92 7.38 -19.96
CA ALA A 120 1.65 6.95 -21.34
C ALA A 120 2.94 6.79 -22.18
N GLN A 121 3.95 7.62 -21.92
CA GLN A 121 5.26 7.58 -22.60
C GLN A 121 6.07 6.34 -22.19
N GLU A 122 6.19 6.08 -20.88
CA GLU A 122 6.92 4.93 -20.36
C GLU A 122 6.26 3.63 -20.83
N ALA A 123 4.93 3.54 -20.74
CA ALA A 123 4.17 2.41 -21.27
C ALA A 123 4.39 2.17 -22.78
N TYR A 124 4.48 3.24 -23.57
CA TYR A 124 4.76 3.13 -25.01
C TYR A 124 6.16 2.56 -25.28
N SER A 125 7.14 2.90 -24.43
CA SER A 125 8.51 2.41 -24.59
C SER A 125 8.65 0.90 -24.40
N MET A 126 7.70 0.26 -23.70
CA MET A 126 7.71 -1.17 -23.42
C MET A 126 7.38 -2.03 -24.65
N ASP A 127 6.42 -1.60 -25.47
CA ASP A 127 5.90 -2.41 -26.58
C ASP A 127 5.94 -1.69 -27.94
N ASN A 128 6.28 -0.39 -27.98
CA ASN A 128 6.18 0.51 -29.13
C ASN A 128 4.78 0.55 -29.78
N THR A 129 3.75 0.20 -29.01
CA THR A 129 2.33 0.28 -29.40
C THR A 129 1.56 1.19 -28.45
N THR A 130 0.45 1.74 -28.93
CA THR A 130 -0.39 2.58 -28.05
C THR A 130 -1.35 1.77 -27.18
N ASN A 131 -1.19 0.44 -27.11
CA ASN A 131 -2.07 -0.43 -26.33
C ASN A 131 -1.77 -0.29 -24.84
N MET A 132 -0.51 -0.46 -24.41
CA MET A 132 -0.16 -0.30 -23.00
C MET A 132 -0.41 1.13 -22.51
N SER A 133 -0.09 2.15 -23.31
CA SER A 133 -0.42 3.56 -23.00
C SER A 133 -1.92 3.77 -22.76
N ARG A 134 -2.80 3.05 -23.48
CA ARG A 134 -4.24 3.06 -23.20
C ARG A 134 -4.54 2.34 -21.89
N SER A 135 -3.96 1.17 -21.65
CA SER A 135 -4.24 0.36 -20.47
C SER A 135 -3.86 1.05 -19.17
N VAL A 136 -2.68 1.68 -19.09
CA VAL A 136 -2.22 2.37 -17.86
C VAL A 136 -2.98 3.67 -17.59
N MET A 137 -3.58 4.28 -18.62
CA MET A 137 -4.42 5.48 -18.53
C MET A 137 -5.91 5.14 -18.36
N ASN A 138 -6.23 4.06 -17.65
CA ASN A 138 -7.60 3.65 -17.38
C ASN A 138 -7.79 3.21 -15.94
N GLY A 139 -8.88 3.65 -15.31
CA GLY A 139 -9.36 3.25 -13.99
C GLY A 139 -10.54 2.27 -14.05
N PHE A 140 -10.81 1.57 -12.95
CA PHE A 140 -12.03 0.79 -12.79
C PHE A 140 -13.19 1.71 -12.40
N PRO A 141 -14.36 1.62 -13.08
CA PRO A 141 -15.57 2.24 -12.59
C PRO A 141 -16.07 1.49 -11.34
N PRO A 142 -16.80 2.14 -10.42
CA PRO A 142 -17.17 1.52 -9.14
C PRO A 142 -17.82 0.14 -9.24
N ASN A 143 -18.71 -0.04 -10.22
CA ASN A 143 -19.44 -1.30 -10.43
C ASN A 143 -18.58 -2.47 -10.92
N LYS A 144 -17.33 -2.23 -11.34
CA LYS A 144 -16.36 -3.28 -11.72
C LYS A 144 -15.51 -3.75 -10.55
N VAL A 145 -15.44 -2.97 -9.48
CA VAL A 145 -14.78 -3.30 -8.22
C VAL A 145 -15.77 -3.14 -7.05
N PRO A 146 -16.87 -3.92 -7.04
CA PRO A 146 -18.02 -3.70 -6.16
C PRO A 146 -17.69 -3.86 -4.67
N VAL A 147 -16.65 -4.63 -4.33
CA VAL A 147 -16.21 -4.79 -2.93
C VAL A 147 -15.59 -3.49 -2.44
N TYR A 148 -14.70 -2.88 -3.24
CA TYR A 148 -14.16 -1.56 -2.92
C TYR A 148 -15.23 -0.47 -2.96
N GLN A 149 -16.16 -0.51 -3.91
CA GLN A 149 -17.31 0.40 -3.92
C GLN A 149 -18.07 0.36 -2.58
N ALA A 150 -18.35 -0.82 -2.04
CA ALA A 150 -19.03 -0.97 -0.76
C ALA A 150 -18.17 -0.47 0.40
N LEU A 151 -16.88 -0.86 0.46
CA LEU A 151 -15.99 -0.45 1.54
C LEU A 151 -15.79 1.08 1.58
N VAL A 152 -15.60 1.72 0.42
CA VAL A 152 -15.46 3.18 0.31
C VAL A 152 -16.71 3.94 0.77
N SER A 153 -17.90 3.33 0.60
CA SER A 153 -19.17 3.96 1.00
C SER A 153 -19.40 3.92 2.52
N GLU A 154 -18.76 2.98 3.22
CA GLU A 154 -19.04 2.68 4.64
C GLU A 154 -17.86 2.99 5.58
N PHE A 155 -16.64 3.10 5.04
CA PHE A 155 -15.41 3.24 5.83
C PHE A 155 -14.53 4.40 5.36
N ALA A 156 -13.48 4.67 6.14
CA ALA A 156 -12.51 5.71 5.84
C ALA A 156 -11.63 5.34 4.64
N VAL A 157 -11.33 6.33 3.81
CA VAL A 157 -10.39 6.25 2.68
C VAL A 157 -9.28 7.26 2.91
N PHE A 158 -8.04 6.82 2.72
CA PHE A 158 -6.87 7.70 2.70
C PHE A 158 -6.50 7.97 1.23
N ASP A 159 -6.80 9.16 0.73
CA ASP A 159 -6.55 9.59 -0.65
C ASP A 159 -5.22 10.35 -0.81
N ARG A 160 -4.36 10.27 0.20
CA ARG A 160 -2.98 10.77 0.22
C ARG A 160 -2.03 9.77 0.90
N TRP A 161 -2.16 8.50 0.50
CA TRP A 161 -1.32 7.40 0.95
C TRP A 161 -0.36 6.99 -0.16
N PHE A 162 0.95 7.14 0.08
CA PHE A 162 1.98 6.94 -0.95
C PHE A 162 2.84 5.72 -0.63
N ALA A 163 3.31 5.03 -1.67
CA ALA A 163 4.39 4.06 -1.53
C ALA A 163 5.61 4.73 -0.87
N SER A 164 6.31 3.99 -0.01
CA SER A 164 7.40 4.54 0.79
C SER A 164 8.62 4.92 -0.05
N VAL A 165 8.86 4.19 -1.14
CA VAL A 165 9.92 4.48 -2.11
C VAL A 165 9.41 4.27 -3.55
N PRO A 166 9.88 5.07 -4.53
CA PRO A 166 9.52 4.92 -5.94
C PRO A 166 10.24 3.71 -6.56
N SER A 167 9.88 2.50 -6.12
CA SER A 167 10.54 1.25 -6.45
C SER A 167 9.53 0.10 -6.44
N SER A 168 9.94 -1.06 -6.97
CA SER A 168 9.12 -2.27 -7.06
C SER A 168 8.62 -2.79 -5.70
N THR A 169 7.73 -3.79 -5.77
CA THR A 169 7.06 -4.50 -4.67
C THR A 169 7.87 -4.72 -3.41
N GLN A 170 8.99 -5.43 -3.48
CA GLN A 170 9.66 -5.91 -2.26
C GLN A 170 10.25 -4.80 -1.41
N PRO A 171 10.95 -3.79 -1.96
CA PRO A 171 11.31 -2.59 -1.21
C PRO A 171 10.14 -1.98 -0.43
N ASN A 172 8.96 -1.80 -1.04
CA ASN A 172 7.81 -1.22 -0.36
C ASN A 172 7.18 -2.18 0.68
N ARG A 173 7.05 -3.48 0.39
CA ARG A 173 6.64 -4.48 1.39
C ARG A 173 7.59 -4.53 2.60
N LEU A 174 8.89 -4.27 2.40
CA LEU A 174 9.86 -4.15 3.49
C LEU A 174 9.60 -2.92 4.37
N PHE A 175 9.13 -1.80 3.80
CA PHE A 175 8.74 -0.63 4.59
C PHE A 175 7.54 -0.91 5.51
N VAL A 176 6.52 -1.64 5.03
CA VAL A 176 5.26 -1.86 5.78
C VAL A 176 5.49 -2.37 7.21
N HIS A 177 6.48 -3.24 7.42
CA HIS A 177 6.73 -3.84 8.75
C HIS A 177 8.06 -3.46 9.38
N SER A 178 8.84 -2.55 8.77
CA SER A 178 10.13 -2.13 9.34
C SER A 178 10.45 -0.64 9.21
N GLY A 179 9.63 0.13 8.51
CA GLY A 179 9.88 1.56 8.27
C GLY A 179 11.09 1.84 7.37
N THR A 180 11.67 0.81 6.73
CA THR A 180 12.82 0.93 5.82
C THR A 180 12.88 -0.26 4.86
N SER A 181 13.38 -0.07 3.65
CA SER A 181 13.67 -1.19 2.74
C SER A 181 14.95 -1.95 3.10
N GLY A 182 15.71 -1.51 4.11
CA GLY A 182 17.02 -2.06 4.43
C GLY A 182 18.05 -1.86 3.30
N GLY A 183 17.83 -0.82 2.46
CA GLY A 183 18.65 -0.51 1.29
C GLY A 183 18.22 -1.23 0.01
N ALA A 184 17.12 -2.00 0.02
CA ALA A 184 16.60 -2.61 -1.19
C ALA A 184 16.04 -1.54 -2.15
N THR A 185 16.36 -1.68 -3.44
CA THR A 185 15.90 -0.81 -4.54
C THR A 185 15.23 -1.60 -5.68
N SER A 186 15.11 -2.92 -5.53
CA SER A 186 14.45 -3.81 -6.51
C SER A 186 14.22 -5.20 -5.92
N ASN A 187 13.55 -6.07 -6.68
CA ASN A 187 13.17 -7.44 -6.31
C ASN A 187 14.34 -8.44 -6.53
N ILE A 188 15.49 -8.21 -5.90
CA ILE A 188 16.70 -9.04 -6.09
C ILE A 188 16.56 -10.37 -5.33
N GLY A 189 16.29 -11.46 -6.05
CA GLY A 189 16.03 -12.79 -5.49
C GLY A 189 17.10 -13.32 -4.52
N SER A 190 18.39 -13.12 -4.82
CA SER A 190 19.48 -13.56 -3.94
C SER A 190 19.50 -12.81 -2.60
N LEU A 191 19.12 -11.53 -2.58
CA LEU A 191 19.02 -10.74 -1.35
C LEU A 191 17.77 -11.11 -0.55
N LEU A 192 16.64 -11.33 -1.22
CA LEU A 192 15.41 -11.83 -0.59
C LEU A 192 15.65 -13.21 0.07
N ALA A 193 16.34 -14.11 -0.64
CA ALA A 193 16.73 -15.41 -0.12
C ALA A 193 17.69 -15.27 1.08
N LYS A 194 18.68 -14.36 1.04
CA LYS A 194 19.56 -14.07 2.18
C LYS A 194 18.79 -13.50 3.39
N GLY A 195 17.73 -12.76 3.13
CA GLY A 195 16.89 -12.10 4.12
C GLY A 195 17.49 -10.78 4.60
N TYR A 196 16.61 -9.81 4.77
CA TYR A 196 16.93 -8.44 5.16
C TYR A 196 17.01 -8.31 6.70
N PRO A 197 18.05 -7.64 7.24
CA PRO A 197 18.39 -7.74 8.66
C PRO A 197 17.72 -6.68 9.56
N GLN A 198 17.00 -5.71 8.99
CA GLN A 198 16.43 -4.61 9.75
C GLN A 198 15.44 -5.09 10.81
N ARG A 199 15.38 -4.34 11.91
CA ARG A 199 14.39 -4.56 12.97
C ARG A 199 12.99 -4.37 12.39
N THR A 200 12.05 -5.20 12.83
CA THR A 200 10.66 -5.15 12.38
C THR A 200 9.72 -4.86 13.55
N ILE A 201 8.51 -4.41 13.23
CA ILE A 201 7.42 -4.25 14.21
C ILE A 201 7.14 -5.55 14.97
N PHE A 202 7.37 -6.72 14.36
CA PHE A 202 7.18 -8.01 15.03
C PHE A 202 8.11 -8.21 16.23
N GLU A 203 9.34 -7.71 16.15
CA GLU A 203 10.29 -7.76 17.28
C GLU A 203 9.90 -6.76 18.38
N ASP A 204 9.31 -5.62 18.01
CA ASP A 204 8.77 -4.65 18.98
C ASP A 204 7.51 -5.17 19.68
N LEU A 205 6.61 -5.81 18.93
CA LEU A 205 5.41 -6.45 19.46
C LEU A 205 5.77 -7.58 20.44
N ASP A 206 6.71 -8.44 20.07
CA ASP A 206 7.22 -9.52 20.93
C ASP A 206 7.84 -8.97 22.22
N ALA A 207 8.65 -7.91 22.12
CA ALA A 207 9.23 -7.25 23.29
C ALA A 207 8.18 -6.58 24.19
N ALA A 208 7.08 -6.12 23.61
CA ALA A 208 5.94 -5.52 24.31
C ALA A 208 4.92 -6.57 24.84
N GLY A 209 5.14 -7.87 24.59
CA GLY A 209 4.20 -8.92 24.98
C GLY A 209 2.91 -8.94 24.16
N ILE A 210 2.89 -8.30 22.99
CA ILE A 210 1.75 -8.28 22.07
C ILE A 210 1.94 -9.42 21.05
N SER A 211 0.93 -10.30 20.95
CA SER A 211 0.98 -11.39 19.99
C SER A 211 0.79 -10.88 18.56
N PHE A 212 1.46 -11.54 17.61
CA PHE A 212 1.21 -11.38 16.18
C PHE A 212 0.98 -12.73 15.51
N GLY A 213 0.42 -12.71 14.30
CA GLY A 213 0.22 -13.90 13.46
C GLY A 213 0.22 -13.55 11.98
N ILE A 214 0.82 -14.42 11.18
CA ILE A 214 0.96 -14.28 9.73
C ILE A 214 0.15 -15.41 9.09
N TYR A 215 -0.94 -15.05 8.42
CA TYR A 215 -1.86 -15.97 7.76
C TYR A 215 -1.60 -15.92 6.26
N TYR A 216 -1.00 -16.97 5.71
CA TYR A 216 -0.49 -16.98 4.33
C TYR A 216 -1.11 -18.10 3.50
N GLN A 217 -1.27 -17.86 2.19
CA GLN A 217 -1.82 -18.85 1.25
C GLN A 217 -0.74 -19.52 0.37
N ASN A 218 0.40 -18.87 0.13
CA ASN A 218 1.53 -19.44 -0.61
C ASN A 218 2.81 -19.49 0.23
N LEU A 219 3.80 -18.64 -0.07
CA LEU A 219 4.99 -18.45 0.74
C LEU A 219 4.87 -17.12 1.49
N PRO A 220 5.05 -17.08 2.81
CA PRO A 220 4.96 -15.84 3.55
C PRO A 220 6.16 -14.93 3.19
N THR A 221 5.89 -13.84 2.49
CA THR A 221 6.84 -12.79 2.10
C THR A 221 7.47 -12.11 3.30
N THR A 222 6.79 -12.12 4.45
CA THR A 222 7.36 -11.73 5.75
C THR A 222 8.60 -12.56 6.15
N LEU A 223 8.85 -13.74 5.55
CA LEU A 223 10.13 -14.45 5.71
C LEU A 223 11.30 -13.78 4.99
N PHE A 224 11.09 -12.76 4.17
CA PHE A 224 12.18 -11.94 3.65
C PHE A 224 12.83 -11.08 4.72
N TYR A 225 12.19 -10.88 5.88
CA TYR A 225 12.88 -10.40 7.08
C TYR A 225 13.63 -11.55 7.72
N ARG A 226 14.97 -11.47 7.76
CA ARG A 226 15.81 -12.51 8.36
C ARG A 226 15.46 -12.76 9.82
N ASN A 227 15.02 -11.72 10.54
CA ASN A 227 14.68 -11.81 11.95
C ASN A 227 13.43 -12.65 12.24
N LEU A 228 12.54 -12.83 11.26
CA LEU A 228 11.37 -13.69 11.39
C LEU A 228 11.67 -15.18 11.18
N ARG A 229 12.89 -15.53 10.73
CA ARG A 229 13.33 -16.92 10.56
C ARG A 229 13.83 -17.56 11.87
N LYS A 230 13.75 -16.84 12.99
CA LYS A 230 14.14 -17.33 14.32
C LYS A 230 13.14 -18.41 14.80
N LEU A 231 13.64 -19.49 15.42
CA LEU A 231 12.81 -20.62 15.87
C LEU A 231 11.63 -20.21 16.77
N LYS A 232 11.80 -19.18 17.60
CA LYS A 232 10.73 -18.66 18.48
C LYS A 232 9.50 -18.13 17.72
N TYR A 233 9.62 -17.82 16.44
CA TYR A 233 8.52 -17.29 15.61
C TYR A 233 7.87 -18.34 14.71
N VAL A 234 8.34 -19.59 14.69
CA VAL A 234 7.77 -20.65 13.82
C VAL A 234 6.27 -20.81 14.08
N GLY A 235 5.82 -20.77 15.34
CA GLY A 235 4.41 -20.86 15.70
C GLY A 235 3.56 -19.61 15.41
N LYS A 236 4.13 -18.60 14.73
CA LYS A 236 3.43 -17.36 14.33
C LYS A 236 2.98 -17.39 12.86
N PHE A 237 3.35 -18.42 12.12
CA PHE A 237 2.98 -18.62 10.72
C PHE A 237 1.85 -19.64 10.65
N HIS A 238 0.77 -19.26 9.98
CA HIS A 238 -0.47 -20.02 9.91
C HIS A 238 -0.89 -20.14 8.45
N GLU A 239 -1.22 -21.35 8.01
CA GLU A 239 -1.87 -21.51 6.71
C GLU A 239 -3.27 -20.87 6.81
N TYR A 240 -3.54 -19.98 5.86
CA TYR A 240 -4.71 -19.09 5.87
C TYR A 240 -6.03 -19.87 5.85
N GLY A 241 -6.18 -20.83 4.93
CA GLY A 241 -7.42 -21.59 4.74
C GLY A 241 -7.83 -22.44 5.95
N LEU A 242 -6.85 -22.94 6.71
CA LEU A 242 -7.04 -23.78 7.88
C LEU A 242 -7.26 -22.97 9.17
N SER A 243 -6.63 -21.79 9.27
CA SER A 243 -6.47 -21.12 10.56
C SER A 243 -7.22 -19.80 10.66
N PHE A 244 -7.23 -18.97 9.61
CA PHE A 244 -7.70 -17.57 9.73
C PHE A 244 -9.15 -17.48 10.18
N LYS A 245 -10.06 -18.15 9.46
CA LYS A 245 -11.49 -18.17 9.81
C LYS A 245 -11.77 -18.86 11.14
N LYS A 246 -11.00 -19.89 11.48
CA LYS A 246 -11.12 -20.62 12.75
C LYS A 246 -10.76 -19.71 13.93
N ASP A 247 -9.64 -19.02 13.85
CA ASP A 247 -9.15 -18.13 14.90
C ASP A 247 -10.05 -16.89 15.03
N ALA A 248 -10.47 -16.30 13.91
CA ALA A 248 -11.45 -15.22 13.87
C ALA A 248 -12.77 -15.62 14.55
N LYS A 249 -13.34 -16.77 14.19
CA LYS A 249 -14.58 -17.28 14.80
C LYS A 249 -14.44 -17.54 16.31
N ALA A 250 -13.27 -17.99 16.74
CA ALA A 250 -12.99 -18.28 18.14
C ALA A 250 -12.66 -17.02 18.97
N GLY A 251 -12.53 -15.85 18.35
CA GLY A 251 -12.07 -14.62 19.01
C GLY A 251 -10.62 -14.71 19.47
N LYS A 252 -9.78 -15.40 18.68
CA LYS A 252 -8.37 -15.69 19.00
C LYS A 252 -7.39 -15.06 18.02
N LEU A 253 -7.81 -14.11 17.18
CA LEU A 253 -6.86 -13.37 16.35
C LEU A 253 -5.89 -12.60 17.25
N PRO A 254 -4.58 -12.62 16.95
CA PRO A 254 -3.57 -11.92 17.72
C PRO A 254 -3.71 -10.39 17.63
N GLY A 255 -2.90 -9.66 18.40
CA GLY A 255 -2.94 -8.19 18.41
C GLY A 255 -2.53 -7.55 17.08
N TYR A 256 -1.66 -8.23 16.31
CA TYR A 256 -1.25 -7.82 14.98
C TYR A 256 -1.31 -9.00 14.00
N VAL A 257 -2.10 -8.85 12.94
CA VAL A 257 -2.37 -9.90 11.96
C VAL A 257 -1.90 -9.43 10.59
N VAL A 258 -1.09 -10.24 9.93
CA VAL A 258 -0.77 -10.06 8.51
C VAL A 258 -1.51 -11.13 7.72
N VAL A 259 -2.25 -10.70 6.70
CA VAL A 259 -2.91 -11.61 5.75
C VAL A 259 -2.15 -11.51 4.43
N GLU A 260 -1.66 -12.65 3.95
CA GLU A 260 -0.89 -12.75 2.70
C GLU A 260 -1.65 -13.53 1.62
N GLN A 261 -1.54 -13.04 0.39
CA GLN A 261 -2.26 -13.51 -0.78
C GLN A 261 -1.70 -14.82 -1.35
N ARG A 262 -2.39 -15.32 -2.37
CA ARG A 262 -1.78 -16.17 -3.38
C ARG A 262 -1.15 -15.28 -4.43
N TYR A 263 0.17 -15.38 -4.56
CA TYR A 263 1.00 -14.57 -5.47
C TYR A 263 1.25 -15.24 -6.82
N PHE A 264 0.81 -16.49 -6.99
CA PHE A 264 1.10 -17.29 -8.18
C PHE A 264 -0.19 -17.77 -8.84
N ASP A 265 -0.29 -17.55 -10.15
CA ASP A 265 -1.34 -18.12 -10.99
C ASP A 265 -1.10 -19.62 -11.22
N LEU A 266 -1.73 -20.43 -10.38
CA LEU A 266 -1.71 -21.88 -10.48
C LEU A 266 -3.03 -22.41 -11.04
N LYS A 267 -2.98 -23.49 -11.83
CA LYS A 267 -4.19 -24.12 -12.36
C LYS A 267 -5.13 -24.55 -11.23
N GLY A 268 -6.32 -23.95 -11.19
CA GLY A 268 -7.33 -24.21 -10.16
C GLY A 268 -7.11 -23.44 -8.85
N SER A 269 -6.10 -22.59 -8.77
CA SER A 269 -5.82 -21.70 -7.64
C SER A 269 -5.19 -20.41 -8.16
N PRO A 270 -5.97 -19.57 -8.87
CA PRO A 270 -5.44 -18.31 -9.41
C PRO A 270 -4.97 -17.40 -8.28
N ALA A 271 -4.02 -16.53 -8.61
CA ALA A 271 -3.55 -15.48 -7.73
C ALA A 271 -4.70 -14.53 -7.37
N ASN A 272 -4.58 -13.85 -6.24
CA ASN A 272 -5.62 -12.97 -5.70
C ASN A 272 -5.04 -11.72 -5.01
N ASP A 273 -3.87 -11.29 -5.48
CA ASP A 273 -3.08 -10.16 -5.00
C ASP A 273 -3.37 -8.83 -5.74
N ASP A 274 -4.13 -8.88 -6.82
CA ASP A 274 -4.34 -7.80 -7.81
C ASP A 274 -3.13 -7.48 -8.70
N HIS A 275 -1.99 -8.17 -8.61
CA HIS A 275 -0.81 -7.91 -9.46
C HIS A 275 -1.15 -8.16 -10.94
N PRO A 276 -0.77 -7.34 -11.93
CA PRO A 276 -0.86 -7.73 -13.35
C PRO A 276 0.09 -8.89 -13.71
N SER A 277 -0.30 -9.91 -14.45
CA SER A 277 -1.54 -10.11 -15.18
C SER A 277 -2.48 -11.05 -14.41
N HIS A 278 -2.82 -10.74 -13.17
CA HIS A 278 -3.81 -11.46 -12.39
C HIS A 278 -5.18 -10.75 -12.46
N ASP A 279 -6.24 -11.55 -12.40
CA ASP A 279 -7.61 -11.05 -12.49
C ASP A 279 -8.03 -10.37 -11.18
N VAL A 280 -8.31 -9.06 -11.25
CA VAL A 280 -8.80 -8.24 -10.14
C VAL A 280 -10.08 -8.81 -9.50
N TYR A 281 -10.88 -9.59 -10.24
CA TYR A 281 -12.01 -10.31 -9.65
C TYR A 281 -11.57 -11.22 -8.49
N GLN A 282 -10.43 -11.90 -8.59
CA GLN A 282 -9.94 -12.78 -7.53
C GLN A 282 -9.52 -11.97 -6.30
N GLY A 283 -8.90 -10.80 -6.49
CA GLY A 283 -8.58 -9.88 -5.39
C GLY A 283 -9.84 -9.33 -4.72
N GLN A 284 -10.87 -8.96 -5.48
CA GLN A 284 -12.18 -8.57 -4.93
C GLN A 284 -12.78 -9.68 -4.05
N VAL A 285 -12.80 -10.92 -4.54
CA VAL A 285 -13.28 -12.09 -3.78
C VAL A 285 -12.48 -12.26 -2.50
N PHE A 286 -11.16 -12.11 -2.57
CA PHE A 286 -10.27 -12.28 -1.41
C PHE A 286 -10.50 -11.20 -0.35
N VAL A 287 -10.50 -9.92 -0.73
CA VAL A 287 -10.78 -8.79 0.18
C VAL A 287 -12.14 -8.98 0.86
N LYS A 288 -13.16 -9.39 0.09
CA LYS A 288 -14.49 -9.68 0.63
C LYS A 288 -14.45 -10.81 1.65
N GLU A 289 -13.72 -11.89 1.38
CA GLU A 289 -13.59 -13.02 2.30
C GLU A 289 -12.93 -12.62 3.61
N VAL A 290 -11.85 -11.84 3.54
CA VAL A 290 -11.16 -11.30 4.73
C VAL A 290 -12.11 -10.43 5.53
N TYR A 291 -12.76 -9.45 4.88
CA TYR A 291 -13.74 -8.57 5.53
C TYR A 291 -14.87 -9.34 6.21
N GLU A 292 -15.52 -10.28 5.51
CA GLU A 292 -16.63 -11.06 6.07
C GLU A 292 -16.20 -11.95 7.22
N THR A 293 -14.98 -12.49 7.17
CA THR A 293 -14.40 -13.29 8.25
C THR A 293 -14.20 -12.44 9.51
N LEU A 294 -13.68 -11.22 9.36
CA LEU A 294 -13.50 -10.28 10.47
C LEU A 294 -14.85 -9.78 11.01
N ARG A 295 -15.79 -9.44 10.12
CA ARG A 295 -17.14 -8.98 10.48
C ARG A 295 -17.94 -10.00 11.28
N ALA A 296 -17.72 -11.29 11.01
CA ALA A 296 -18.35 -12.38 11.75
C ALA A 296 -17.63 -12.73 13.08
N SER A 297 -16.47 -12.14 13.36
CA SER A 297 -15.71 -12.41 14.58
C SER A 297 -16.31 -11.71 15.80
N PRO A 298 -16.29 -12.34 17.01
CA PRO A 298 -16.59 -11.61 18.24
C PRO A 298 -15.60 -10.46 18.53
N GLN A 299 -14.45 -10.40 17.85
CA GLN A 299 -13.48 -9.30 17.94
C GLN A 299 -13.79 -8.13 16.99
N TRP A 300 -14.89 -8.17 16.21
CA TRP A 300 -15.22 -7.17 15.19
C TRP A 300 -15.11 -5.72 15.69
N ASN A 301 -15.78 -5.39 16.80
CA ASN A 301 -15.79 -4.03 17.36
C ASN A 301 -14.44 -3.57 17.96
N GLN A 302 -13.42 -4.43 17.95
CA GLN A 302 -12.06 -4.16 18.42
C GLN A 302 -11.03 -4.36 17.31
N THR A 303 -11.47 -4.53 16.07
CA THR A 303 -10.60 -4.81 14.92
C THR A 303 -10.45 -3.57 14.05
N LEU A 304 -9.21 -3.21 13.71
CA LEU A 304 -8.88 -2.30 12.62
C LEU A 304 -8.40 -3.13 11.43
N PHE A 305 -9.11 -3.08 10.32
CA PHE A 305 -8.69 -3.70 9.06
C PHE A 305 -8.12 -2.64 8.12
N VAL A 306 -6.85 -2.80 7.74
CA VAL A 306 -6.12 -1.92 6.83
C VAL A 306 -5.87 -2.67 5.53
N ILE A 307 -6.38 -2.12 4.44
CA ILE A 307 -6.07 -2.55 3.07
C ILE A 307 -5.20 -1.46 2.45
N THR A 308 -4.04 -1.84 1.93
CA THR A 308 -3.12 -0.96 1.20
C THR A 308 -2.57 -1.71 0.00
N TYR A 309 -1.88 -0.99 -0.88
CA TYR A 309 -1.05 -1.55 -1.94
C TYR A 309 0.43 -1.32 -1.62
N ASP A 310 1.30 -2.11 -2.24
CA ASP A 310 2.76 -1.98 -2.15
C ASP A 310 3.28 -0.80 -2.98
N GLU A 311 2.87 -0.70 -4.24
CA GLU A 311 3.18 0.37 -5.19
C GLU A 311 2.09 0.44 -6.29
N HIS A 312 2.29 1.30 -7.30
CA HIS A 312 1.23 1.71 -8.22
C HIS A 312 1.14 0.89 -9.52
N GLY A 313 2.07 -0.04 -9.75
CA GLY A 313 2.04 -1.00 -10.85
C GLY A 313 2.18 -0.39 -12.24
N GLY A 314 2.73 0.82 -12.34
CA GLY A 314 2.79 1.58 -13.58
C GLY A 314 1.45 2.16 -14.06
N PHE A 315 0.37 2.00 -13.29
CA PHE A 315 -0.92 2.64 -13.59
C PHE A 315 -0.90 4.12 -13.21
N TYR A 316 -1.59 4.94 -14.01
CA TYR A 316 -1.65 6.38 -13.82
C TYR A 316 -2.25 6.78 -12.48
N ASP A 317 -1.70 7.83 -11.90
CA ASP A 317 -2.27 8.55 -10.77
C ASP A 317 -2.09 10.07 -10.99
N HIS A 318 -3.14 10.84 -10.74
CA HIS A 318 -3.14 12.28 -10.94
C HIS A 318 -2.43 13.03 -9.81
N VAL A 319 -2.30 12.42 -8.62
CA VAL A 319 -1.81 13.12 -7.43
C VAL A 319 -0.28 13.28 -7.52
N PRO A 320 0.24 14.52 -7.49
CA PRO A 320 1.67 14.74 -7.42
C PRO A 320 2.31 14.01 -6.25
N THR A 321 3.28 13.14 -6.54
CA THR A 321 4.06 12.47 -5.51
C THR A 321 4.86 13.50 -4.71
N PRO A 322 4.87 13.44 -3.35
CA PRO A 322 5.71 14.31 -2.54
C PRO A 322 7.20 14.13 -2.87
N VAL A 323 7.91 15.22 -3.14
CA VAL A 323 9.36 15.22 -3.47
C VAL A 323 10.22 15.98 -2.46
N ARG A 324 9.59 16.57 -1.44
CA ARG A 324 10.26 17.30 -0.34
C ARG A 324 9.69 16.86 0.99
N GLY A 325 10.55 16.77 2.01
CA GLY A 325 10.15 16.36 3.36
C GLY A 325 9.72 14.89 3.44
N VAL A 326 10.14 14.07 2.47
CA VAL A 326 9.96 12.61 2.50
C VAL A 326 11.13 12.04 3.32
N PRO A 327 10.87 11.28 4.40
CA PRO A 327 11.89 10.73 5.29
C PRO A 327 12.96 9.87 4.62
#